data_AF-A0A9X6QM09-F1
#
_entry.id   AF-A0A9X6QM09-F1
#
_cell.length_a   1.000
_cell.length_b   1.000
_cell.length_c   1.000
_cell.angle_alpha   90.00
_cell.angle_beta   90.00
_cell.angle_gamma   90.00
#
_symmetry.space_group_name_H-M   'P 1'
#
loop_
_entity.id
_entity.type
_entity.pdbx_description
1 polymer ?
#
loop_
_entity_poly.entity_id
_entity_poly.type
_entity_poly.pdbx_seq_one_letter_code
_entity_poly.pdbx_strand_id
1 'polypeptide(L)'
;MTKKQNKQKYHPGDVLSLRLPSNFTNEELEGLNHLKFKLDRDFNKVVAPLLLKSIDAYMQEEKKEITVPLPKKLTVEQEANFNNPLVKQLIGQLVYQLILNPAQPIDVDMISQNNTIPTKEPGNEPTHFKNSFGANFINNNFDFDDDE
;
A
#
# COMPACT_ATOMS: atom_id res chain seq x y z
N MET A 1 23.61 -8.76 38.32
CA MET A 1 24.23 -9.78 37.44
C MET A 1 23.30 -10.02 36.25
N THR A 2 23.59 -9.40 35.11
CA THR A 2 22.83 -9.56 33.86
C THR A 2 23.32 -10.83 33.16
N LYS A 3 22.46 -11.86 33.05
CA LYS A 3 22.78 -13.09 32.32
C LYS A 3 22.98 -12.74 30.84
N LYS A 4 24.21 -12.88 30.35
CA LYS A 4 24.57 -12.75 28.94
C LYS A 4 23.88 -13.88 28.17
N GLN A 5 22.82 -13.57 27.44
CA GLN A 5 22.12 -14.51 26.56
C GLN A 5 23.11 -14.99 25.49
N ASN A 6 23.54 -16.24 25.60
CA ASN A 6 24.41 -16.85 24.61
C ASN A 6 23.55 -17.15 23.37
N LYS A 7 23.76 -16.41 22.28
CA LYS A 7 23.08 -16.65 20.99
C LYS A 7 23.63 -17.96 20.40
N GLN A 8 23.06 -19.08 20.84
CA GLN A 8 23.30 -20.37 20.21
C GLN A 8 22.63 -20.38 18.83
N LYS A 9 23.37 -20.84 17.81
CA LYS A 9 22.85 -21.02 16.45
C LYS A 9 22.21 -22.41 16.37
N TYR A 10 21.03 -22.48 15.77
CA TYR A 10 20.36 -23.74 15.48
C TYR A 10 20.94 -24.40 14.22
N HIS A 11 21.08 -25.72 14.26
CA HIS A 11 21.46 -26.59 13.14
C HIS A 11 20.33 -27.59 12.84
N PRO A 12 20.29 -28.17 11.62
CA PRO A 12 19.33 -29.22 11.31
C PRO A 12 19.42 -30.39 12.31
N GLY A 13 18.29 -30.76 12.91
CA GLY A 13 18.22 -31.82 13.93
C GLY A 13 18.20 -31.31 15.38
N ASP A 14 18.43 -30.01 15.61
CA ASP A 14 18.34 -29.42 16.95
C ASP A 14 16.89 -29.37 17.46
N VAL A 15 16.72 -29.50 18.77
CA VAL A 15 15.40 -29.45 19.43
C VAL A 15 15.01 -27.99 19.68
N LEU A 16 13.88 -27.58 19.09
CA LEU A 16 13.24 -26.29 19.33
C LEU A 16 12.16 -26.42 20.41
N SER A 17 12.39 -25.85 21.59
CA SER A 17 11.39 -25.79 22.67
C SER A 17 10.63 -24.48 22.65
N LEU A 18 9.34 -24.52 22.26
CA LEU A 18 8.47 -23.35 22.23
C LEU A 18 7.57 -23.28 23.48
N ARG A 19 7.37 -22.07 24.00
CA ARG A 19 6.36 -21.80 25.03
C ARG A 19 5.13 -21.20 24.39
N LEU A 20 3.96 -21.71 24.74
CA LEU A 20 2.69 -21.13 24.30
C LEU A 20 2.54 -19.73 24.94
N PRO A 21 2.36 -18.66 24.14
CA PRO A 21 2.07 -17.34 24.65
C PRO A 21 0.69 -17.27 25.32
N SER A 22 0.53 -16.30 26.21
CA SER A 22 -0.66 -16.16 27.08
C SER A 22 -1.87 -15.51 26.41
N ASN A 23 -1.72 -15.00 25.19
CA ASN A 23 -2.75 -14.29 24.43
C ASN A 23 -3.55 -15.20 23.49
N PHE A 24 -3.28 -16.50 23.47
CA PHE A 24 -4.07 -17.44 22.66
C PHE A 24 -5.51 -17.54 23.15
N THR A 25 -6.43 -17.57 22.20
CA THR A 25 -7.85 -17.80 22.44
C THR A 25 -8.11 -19.26 22.80
N ASN A 26 -9.25 -19.54 23.47
CA ASN A 26 -9.61 -20.90 23.86
C ASN A 26 -9.80 -21.81 22.64
N GLU A 27 -10.35 -21.29 21.54
CA GLU A 27 -10.58 -22.05 20.30
C GLU A 27 -9.25 -22.51 19.66
N GLU A 28 -8.22 -21.64 19.65
CA GLU A 28 -6.89 -21.97 19.14
C GLU A 28 -6.21 -23.05 19.98
N LEU A 29 -6.35 -22.97 21.31
CA LEU A 29 -5.83 -23.99 22.23
C LEU A 29 -6.54 -25.33 22.05
N GLU A 30 -7.86 -25.33 21.85
CA GLU A 30 -8.63 -26.54 21.60
C GLU A 30 -8.19 -27.20 20.29
N GLY A 31 -8.05 -26.43 19.21
CA GLY A 31 -7.55 -26.93 17.93
C GLY A 31 -6.15 -27.53 18.02
N LEU A 32 -5.24 -26.86 18.75
CA LEU A 32 -3.88 -27.34 18.96
C LEU A 32 -3.85 -28.63 19.79
N ASN A 33 -4.65 -28.71 20.85
CA ASN A 33 -4.77 -29.90 21.68
C ASN A 33 -5.36 -31.07 20.90
N HIS A 34 -6.43 -30.84 20.14
CA HIS A 34 -7.01 -31.86 19.26
C HIS A 34 -5.97 -32.40 18.26
N LEU A 35 -5.17 -31.53 17.65
CA LEU A 35 -4.12 -31.93 16.73
C LEU A 35 -3.02 -32.76 17.43
N LYS A 36 -2.65 -32.37 18.66
CA LYS A 36 -1.70 -33.11 19.49
C LYS A 36 -2.20 -34.51 19.84
N PHE A 37 -3.45 -34.65 20.27
CA PHE A 37 -4.03 -35.96 20.60
C PHE A 37 -4.22 -36.85 19.37
N LYS A 38 -4.53 -36.25 18.21
CA LYS A 38 -4.72 -37.01 16.97
C LYS A 38 -3.41 -37.56 16.39
N LEU A 39 -2.34 -36.76 16.41
CA LEU A 39 -1.07 -37.11 15.76
C LEU A 39 -0.03 -37.71 16.71
N ASP A 40 -0.15 -37.46 18.02
CA ASP A 40 0.73 -37.93 19.10
C ASP A 40 2.23 -37.86 18.72
N ARG A 41 2.83 -38.98 18.30
CA ARG A 41 4.24 -39.09 17.90
C ARG A 41 4.61 -38.32 16.63
N ASP A 42 3.69 -38.18 15.69
CA ASP A 42 3.91 -37.52 14.41
C ASP A 42 3.59 -36.02 14.45
N PHE A 43 3.17 -35.50 15.61
CA PHE A 43 2.81 -34.09 15.77
C PHE A 43 3.92 -33.16 15.29
N ASN A 44 5.15 -33.36 15.78
CA ASN A 44 6.29 -32.52 15.39
C ASN A 44 6.64 -32.66 13.90
N LYS A 45 6.44 -33.84 13.31
CA LYS A 45 6.69 -34.08 11.88
C LYS A 45 5.75 -33.27 10.99
N VAL A 46 4.51 -33.03 11.46
CA VAL A 46 3.50 -32.24 10.74
C VAL A 46 3.63 -30.74 11.06
N VAL A 47 3.90 -30.38 12.31
CA VAL A 47 3.91 -28.99 12.76
C VAL A 47 5.22 -28.27 12.41
N ALA A 48 6.37 -28.96 12.39
CA ALA A 48 7.65 -28.33 12.06
C ALA A 48 7.68 -27.71 10.65
N PRO A 49 7.18 -28.38 9.58
CA PRO A 49 7.06 -27.75 8.26
C PRO A 49 6.13 -26.53 8.24
N LEU A 50 5.03 -26.56 9.00
CA LEU A 50 4.09 -25.44 9.10
C LEU A 50 4.74 -24.23 9.76
N LEU A 51 5.49 -24.46 10.84
CA LEU A 51 6.26 -23.42 11.53
C LEU A 51 7.33 -22.83 10.61
N LEU A 52 8.07 -23.67 9.86
CA LEU A 52 9.09 -23.20 8.92
C LEU A 52 8.47 -22.29 7.85
N LYS A 53 7.34 -22.72 7.26
CA LYS A 53 6.60 -21.91 6.29
C LYS A 53 6.14 -20.56 6.88
N SER A 54 5.69 -20.55 8.14
CA SER A 54 5.32 -19.29 8.81
C SER A 54 6.50 -18.37 9.08
N ILE A 55 7.68 -18.92 9.41
CA ILE A 55 8.90 -18.15 9.60
C ILE A 55 9.35 -17.56 8.26
N ASP A 56 9.33 -18.35 7.18
CA ASP A 56 9.66 -17.87 5.84
C ASP A 56 8.73 -16.73 5.40
N ALA A 57 7.41 -16.87 5.65
CA ALA A 57 6.44 -15.82 5.38
C ALA A 57 6.70 -14.56 6.22
N TYR A 58 6.97 -14.71 7.52
CA TYR A 58 7.32 -13.60 8.40
C TYR A 58 8.61 -12.88 7.94
N MET A 59 9.62 -13.62 7.51
CA MET A 59 10.86 -13.08 6.96
C MET A 59 10.65 -12.38 5.60
N GLN A 60 9.70 -12.85 4.79
CA GLN A 60 9.28 -12.15 3.57
C GLN A 60 8.51 -10.87 3.90
N GLU A 61 7.67 -10.89 4.94
CA GLU A 61 6.95 -9.70 5.40
C GLU A 61 7.85 -8.64 6.04
N GLU A 62 8.90 -9.02 6.77
CA GLU A 62 9.91 -8.04 7.20
C GLU A 62 10.66 -7.43 6.01
N LYS A 63 10.83 -8.21 4.95
CA LYS A 63 11.34 -7.75 3.65
C LYS A 63 10.23 -7.22 2.75
N LYS A 64 9.23 -6.49 3.27
CA LYS A 64 8.22 -5.73 2.51
C LYS A 64 8.87 -4.60 1.68
N GLU A 65 9.80 -4.96 0.82
CA GLU A 65 10.09 -4.30 -0.43
C GLU A 65 8.86 -4.56 -1.30
N ILE A 66 8.03 -3.53 -1.45
CA ILE A 66 6.89 -3.56 -2.36
C ILE A 66 7.49 -3.78 -3.75
N THR A 67 7.58 -5.02 -4.20
CA THR A 67 7.97 -5.35 -5.57
C THR A 67 6.79 -4.95 -6.44
N VAL A 68 6.72 -3.66 -6.78
CA VAL A 68 5.80 -3.16 -7.79
C VAL A 68 6.34 -3.71 -9.11
N PRO A 69 5.67 -4.70 -9.74
CA PRO A 69 6.10 -5.15 -11.05
C PRO A 69 6.10 -3.95 -11.99
N LEU A 70 7.08 -3.86 -12.90
CA LEU A 70 7.09 -2.80 -13.89
C LEU A 70 5.72 -2.76 -14.59
N PRO A 71 5.06 -1.58 -14.63
CA PRO A 71 3.73 -1.47 -15.16
C PRO A 71 3.70 -2.02 -16.60
N LYS A 72 2.86 -3.02 -16.82
CA LYS A 72 2.56 -3.52 -18.17
C LYS A 72 1.83 -2.39 -18.92
N LYS A 73 1.82 -2.45 -20.25
CA LYS A 73 0.95 -1.57 -21.05
C LYS A 73 -0.48 -1.65 -20.50
N LEU A 74 -1.14 -0.51 -20.40
CA LEU A 74 -2.52 -0.42 -19.93
C LEU A 74 -3.40 -1.30 -20.84
N THR A 75 -4.37 -2.00 -20.25
CA THR A 75 -5.42 -2.65 -21.05
C THR A 75 -6.30 -1.58 -21.71
N VAL A 76 -7.02 -1.93 -22.79
CA VAL A 76 -7.91 -0.98 -23.51
C VAL A 76 -8.92 -0.32 -22.56
N GLU A 77 -9.46 -1.09 -21.62
CA GLU A 77 -10.39 -0.59 -20.59
C GLU A 77 -9.69 0.36 -19.60
N GLN A 78 -8.45 0.06 -19.22
CA GLN A 78 -7.66 0.92 -18.34
C GLN A 78 -7.26 2.21 -19.05
N GLU A 79 -6.94 2.17 -20.34
CA GLU A 79 -6.68 3.37 -21.15
C GLU A 79 -7.95 4.23 -21.29
N ALA A 80 -9.10 3.62 -21.53
CA ALA A 80 -10.37 4.33 -21.58
C ALA A 80 -10.69 5.01 -20.24
N ASN A 81 -10.46 4.31 -19.12
CA ASN A 81 -10.64 4.86 -17.78
C ASN A 81 -9.62 5.98 -17.48
N PHE A 82 -8.35 5.80 -17.85
CA PHE A 82 -7.33 6.85 -17.72
C PHE A 82 -7.65 8.08 -18.58
N ASN A 83 -8.33 7.88 -19.71
CA ASN A 83 -8.73 8.95 -20.59
C ASN A 83 -9.98 9.73 -20.15
N ASN A 84 -10.73 9.21 -19.17
CA ASN A 84 -11.88 9.90 -18.61
C ASN A 84 -11.44 11.23 -17.95
N PRO A 85 -12.09 12.38 -18.27
CA PRO A 85 -11.75 13.68 -17.69
C PRO A 85 -11.65 13.68 -16.16
N LEU A 86 -12.53 12.94 -15.50
CA LEU A 86 -12.55 12.84 -14.03
C LEU A 86 -11.29 12.14 -13.49
N VAL A 87 -10.89 11.05 -14.14
CA VAL A 87 -9.69 10.28 -13.74
C VAL A 87 -8.42 11.09 -13.99
N LYS A 88 -8.36 11.86 -15.08
CA LYS A 88 -7.23 12.78 -15.34
C LYS A 88 -7.12 13.88 -14.28
N GLN A 89 -8.24 14.46 -13.86
CA GLN A 89 -8.26 15.47 -12.80
C GLN A 89 -7.80 14.88 -11.46
N LEU A 90 -8.28 13.69 -11.12
CA LEU A 90 -7.91 12.96 -9.90
C LEU A 90 -6.40 12.70 -9.84
N ILE A 91 -5.85 12.17 -10.93
CA ILE A 91 -4.42 11.88 -11.04
C ILE A 91 -3.60 13.17 -11.01
N GLY A 92 -4.07 14.24 -11.67
CA GLY A 92 -3.43 15.56 -11.61
C GLY A 92 -3.35 16.10 -10.18
N GLN A 93 -4.44 15.99 -9.41
CA GLN A 93 -4.46 16.39 -8.01
C GLN A 93 -3.52 15.53 -7.14
N LEU A 94 -3.50 14.22 -7.38
CA LEU A 94 -2.59 13.31 -6.69
C LEU A 94 -1.12 13.67 -6.94
N VAL A 95 -0.75 13.87 -8.21
CA VAL A 95 0.59 14.27 -8.62
C VAL A 95 0.96 15.63 -8.02
N TYR A 96 0.03 16.57 -8.01
CA TYR A 96 0.25 17.88 -7.39
C TYR A 96 0.54 17.77 -5.88
N GLN A 97 -0.24 16.97 -5.14
CA GLN A 97 -0.02 16.74 -3.72
C GLN A 97 1.32 16.04 -3.45
N LEU A 98 1.71 15.07 -4.30
CA LEU A 98 3.01 14.40 -4.23
C LEU A 98 4.19 15.34 -4.45
N ILE A 99 4.09 16.27 -5.40
CA ILE A 99 5.14 17.26 -5.69
C ILE A 99 5.31 18.22 -4.50
N LEU A 100 4.20 18.64 -3.89
CA LEU A 100 4.23 19.57 -2.78
C LEU A 100 4.76 18.95 -1.49
N ASN A 101 4.35 17.73 -1.15
CA ASN A 101 4.69 17.08 0.11
C ASN A 101 4.96 15.58 -0.08
N PRO A 102 6.12 15.19 -0.64
CA PRO A 102 6.40 13.80 -1.01
C PRO A 102 6.53 12.84 0.20
N ALA A 103 6.75 13.37 1.40
CA ALA A 103 6.94 12.57 2.62
C ALA A 103 5.64 12.31 3.40
N GLN A 104 4.52 12.92 2.99
CA GLN A 104 3.24 12.78 3.70
C GLN A 104 2.36 11.73 3.02
N PRO A 105 1.74 10.82 3.79
CA PRO A 105 0.75 9.90 3.23
C PRO A 105 -0.43 10.70 2.70
N ILE A 106 -0.84 10.38 1.48
CA ILE A 106 -1.98 11.03 0.84
C ILE A 106 -3.25 10.33 1.30
N ASP A 107 -4.15 11.10 1.89
CA ASP A 107 -5.47 10.62 2.27
C ASP A 107 -6.36 10.55 1.02
N VAL A 108 -6.59 9.32 0.55
CA VAL A 108 -7.44 9.04 -0.62
C VAL A 108 -8.89 9.44 -0.40
N ASP A 109 -9.36 9.48 0.85
CA ASP A 109 -10.73 9.84 1.18
C ASP A 109 -10.97 11.34 1.01
N MET A 110 -9.96 12.18 1.24
CA MET A 110 -10.02 13.62 0.97
C MET A 110 -10.16 13.94 -0.53
N ILE A 111 -9.55 13.13 -1.39
CA ILE A 111 -9.56 13.38 -2.84
C ILE A 111 -10.96 13.10 -3.42
N SER A 112 -11.70 12.15 -2.85
CA SER A 112 -13.07 11.85 -3.29
C SER A 112 -14.11 12.93 -2.93
N GLN A 113 -13.82 13.79 -1.96
CA GLN A 113 -14.80 14.76 -1.40
C GLN A 113 -14.82 16.12 -2.12
N ASN A 114 -13.84 16.41 -2.99
CA ASN A 114 -13.77 17.69 -3.73
C ASN A 114 -14.60 17.72 -5.04
N ASN A 115 -15.46 16.73 -5.27
CA ASN A 115 -16.27 16.62 -6.48
C ASN A 115 -17.58 17.44 -6.38
N THR A 116 -17.47 18.76 -6.49
CA THR A 116 -18.62 19.61 -6.87
C THR A 116 -18.37 20.15 -8.28
N ILE A 117 -19.07 19.58 -9.27
CA ILE A 117 -19.09 20.07 -10.64
C ILE A 117 -20.04 21.28 -10.68
N PRO A 118 -19.60 22.51 -11.02
CA PRO A 118 -20.53 23.53 -11.46
C PRO A 118 -21.09 23.11 -12.83
N THR A 119 -22.39 22.80 -12.85
CA THR A 119 -23.17 22.59 -14.09
C THR A 119 -23.04 23.83 -14.96
N LYS A 120 -22.41 23.68 -16.14
CA LYS A 120 -22.34 24.74 -17.15
C LYS A 120 -23.74 25.04 -17.69
N GLU A 121 -24.30 26.19 -17.36
CA GLU A 121 -25.34 26.82 -18.18
C GLU A 121 -24.73 27.35 -19.49
N PRO A 122 -25.47 27.34 -20.61
CA PRO A 122 -24.98 27.79 -21.89
C PRO A 122 -25.06 29.33 -21.94
N GLY A 123 -23.99 29.99 -21.52
CA GLY A 123 -23.85 31.44 -21.55
C GLY A 123 -22.45 31.81 -22.03
N ASN A 124 -22.41 32.35 -23.23
CA ASN A 124 -21.28 32.92 -23.95
C ASN A 124 -20.57 34.05 -23.18
N GLU A 125 -19.57 33.69 -22.37
CA GLU A 125 -18.47 34.56 -21.93
C GLU A 125 -17.18 33.72 -21.70
N PRO A 126 -15.98 34.25 -21.98
CA PRO A 126 -14.73 33.50 -21.85
C PRO A 126 -14.49 33.12 -20.39
N THR A 127 -14.39 31.81 -20.12
CA THR A 127 -14.18 31.25 -18.79
C THR A 127 -12.78 31.60 -18.27
N HIS A 128 -12.67 32.73 -17.57
CA HIS A 128 -11.47 33.06 -16.79
C HIS A 128 -11.50 32.27 -15.48
N PHE A 129 -10.86 31.10 -15.46
CA PHE A 129 -10.54 30.42 -14.21
C PHE A 129 -9.52 31.27 -13.44
N LYS A 130 -9.92 31.91 -12.35
CA LYS A 130 -9.03 32.69 -11.48
C LYS A 130 -8.49 31.84 -10.34
N ASN A 131 -7.47 31.05 -10.64
CA ASN A 131 -6.53 30.52 -9.67
C ASN A 131 -5.35 31.50 -9.65
N SER A 132 -5.13 32.18 -8.53
CA SER A 132 -4.12 33.25 -8.38
C SER A 132 -2.71 32.81 -8.80
N PHE A 133 -2.41 31.51 -8.68
CA PHE A 133 -1.14 30.94 -9.14
C PHE A 133 -1.11 30.67 -10.66
N GLY A 134 -2.22 30.16 -11.23
CA GLY A 134 -2.33 29.89 -12.67
C GLY A 134 -2.29 31.16 -13.51
N ALA A 135 -2.92 32.24 -13.02
CA ALA A 135 -2.88 33.56 -13.66
C ALA A 135 -1.44 34.13 -13.72
N ASN A 136 -0.65 33.93 -12.66
CA ASN A 136 0.74 34.42 -12.61
C ASN A 136 1.70 33.57 -13.48
N PHE A 137 1.41 32.29 -13.68
CA PHE A 137 2.19 31.42 -14.57
C PHE A 137 1.95 31.73 -16.05
N ILE A 138 0.70 32.01 -16.43
CA ILE A 138 0.39 32.34 -17.83
C ILE A 138 0.97 33.71 -18.20
N ASN A 139 0.80 34.72 -17.34
CA ASN A 139 1.35 36.06 -17.60
C ASN A 139 2.88 36.10 -17.67
N ASN A 140 3.58 35.22 -16.97
CA ASN A 140 5.04 35.24 -16.93
C ASN A 140 5.71 34.35 -17.98
N ASN A 141 4.97 33.43 -18.61
CA ASN A 141 5.56 32.41 -19.49
C ASN A 141 4.89 32.28 -20.86
N PHE A 142 3.75 32.92 -21.10
CA PHE A 142 3.06 32.91 -22.38
C PHE A 142 2.77 34.36 -22.78
N ASP A 143 3.76 34.99 -23.41
CA ASP A 143 3.59 36.25 -24.12
C ASP A 143 3.03 35.92 -25.51
N PHE A 144 1.74 36.19 -25.71
CA PHE A 144 1.01 35.89 -26.96
C PHE A 144 0.87 37.13 -27.86
N ASP A 145 1.76 38.12 -27.71
CA ASP A 145 1.83 39.32 -28.55
C ASP A 145 3.08 39.26 -29.48
N ASP A 146 3.18 38.21 -30.29
CA ASP A 146 4.14 38.13 -31.42
C ASP A 146 3.38 37.73 -32.71
N ASP A 147 2.42 38.57 -33.08
CA ASP A 147 1.83 38.63 -34.42
C ASP A 147 2.31 39.95 -35.08
N GLU A 148 3.29 39.85 -35.98
CA GLU A 148 3.59 40.84 -37.05
C GLU A 148 3.24 40.24 -38.43
#